data_AF-A0A484M4F8-F1
#
_entry.id   AF-A0A484M4F8-F1
#
_cell.length_a   1.000
_cell.length_b   1.000
_cell.length_c   1.000
_cell.angle_alpha   90.00
_cell.angle_beta   90.00
_cell.angle_gamma   90.00
#
_symmetry.space_group_name_H-M   'P 1'
#
loop_
_entity.id
_entity.type
_entity.pdbx_description
1 polymer ?
#
loop_
_entity_poly.entity_id
_entity_poly.type
_entity_poly.pdbx_seq_one_letter_code
_entity_poly.pdbx_strand_id
1 'polypeptide(L)'
;MDELMSKGMRNAKQALLSGCSAGGLASILHCDEFRSLFPSSTKVKCLSDAGLFMDATDVSGGHSFRNFFAGVVTVQDLVKTLPRTCTYRLDPTSCFFPQNLIANIKTPLFILNAAYDTWQIQESLAPPLADPNGYWHNCRSNYQKCSTSQIDFLQEFRTSMLNAVEGIAASKQTGLFINSCFAHCQSERQDTWFADDSPVIRSKTVALAVGDWYFDRASERYIDCPYPCDGSCHNLVFR
;
A
#
# COMPACT_ATOMS: atom_id res chain seq x y z
N MET A 1 3.23 12.49 -18.90
CA MET A 1 1.78 12.40 -19.19
C MET A 1 1.39 12.99 -20.53
N ASP A 2 1.84 14.21 -20.86
CA ASP A 2 1.47 14.90 -22.11
C ASP A 2 1.71 14.10 -23.38
N GLU A 3 2.81 13.35 -23.45
CA GLU A 3 3.11 12.48 -24.58
C GLU A 3 2.09 11.35 -24.74
N LEU A 4 1.72 10.65 -23.67
CA LEU A 4 0.71 9.60 -23.74
C LEU A 4 -0.65 10.20 -24.11
N MET A 5 -0.97 11.38 -23.58
CA MET A 5 -2.18 12.12 -23.91
C MET A 5 -2.22 12.51 -25.39
N SER A 6 -1.10 12.91 -25.98
CA SER A 6 -1.01 13.22 -27.43
C SER A 6 -1.08 11.97 -28.30
N LYS A 7 -0.55 10.83 -27.81
CA LYS A 7 -0.59 9.52 -28.49
C LYS A 7 -1.92 8.77 -28.36
N GLY A 8 -2.97 9.41 -27.84
CA GLY A 8 -4.34 8.90 -27.89
C GLY A 8 -4.97 8.60 -26.52
N MET A 9 -4.19 8.65 -25.43
CA MET A 9 -4.72 8.43 -24.07
C MET A 9 -5.83 9.43 -23.71
N ARG A 10 -5.80 10.67 -24.26
CA ARG A 10 -6.87 11.67 -24.09
C ARG A 10 -8.26 11.19 -24.51
N ASN A 11 -8.33 10.19 -25.40
CA ASN A 11 -9.57 9.64 -25.94
C ASN A 11 -10.00 8.34 -25.23
N ALA A 12 -9.25 7.90 -24.21
CA ALA A 12 -9.55 6.68 -23.47
C ALA A 12 -10.94 6.79 -22.82
N LYS A 13 -11.70 5.68 -22.82
CA LYS A 13 -12.96 5.57 -22.07
C LYS A 13 -12.74 5.15 -20.63
N GLN A 14 -11.61 4.50 -20.40
CA GLN A 14 -11.22 3.85 -19.17
C GLN A 14 -9.72 4.08 -18.98
N ALA A 15 -9.31 4.52 -17.80
CA ALA A 15 -7.92 4.67 -17.42
C ALA A 15 -7.72 4.15 -15.98
N LEU A 16 -6.58 3.50 -15.74
CA LEU A 16 -6.15 3.05 -14.43
C LEU A 16 -4.74 3.59 -14.20
N LEU A 17 -4.53 4.32 -13.11
CA LEU A 17 -3.20 4.61 -12.60
C LEU A 17 -2.82 3.52 -11.60
N SER A 18 -1.73 2.82 -11.83
CA SER A 18 -1.27 1.76 -10.93
C SER A 18 0.23 1.77 -10.76
N GLY A 19 0.69 1.24 -9.63
CA GLY A 19 2.09 0.93 -9.39
C GLY A 19 2.28 0.16 -8.09
N CYS A 20 3.46 -0.44 -7.94
CA CYS A 20 3.89 -1.04 -6.70
C CYS A 20 4.81 -0.13 -5.87
N SER A 21 4.79 -0.25 -4.53
CA SER A 21 5.82 0.27 -3.62
C SER A 21 5.86 1.79 -3.69
N ALA A 22 7.00 2.41 -4.00
CA ALA A 22 7.07 3.83 -4.30
C ALA A 22 6.10 4.26 -5.43
N GLY A 23 5.88 3.42 -6.45
CA GLY A 23 4.88 3.64 -7.49
C GLY A 23 3.44 3.47 -7.01
N GLY A 24 3.22 2.61 -6.01
CA GLY A 24 1.93 2.46 -5.32
C GLY A 24 1.63 3.70 -4.48
N LEU A 25 2.61 4.22 -3.74
CA LEU A 25 2.49 5.48 -3.02
C LEU A 25 2.24 6.65 -3.98
N ALA A 26 2.98 6.73 -5.09
CA ALA A 26 2.75 7.73 -6.13
C ALA A 26 1.33 7.63 -6.72
N SER A 27 0.81 6.41 -6.92
CA SER A 27 -0.56 6.19 -7.39
C SER A 27 -1.61 6.74 -6.41
N ILE A 28 -1.35 6.69 -5.11
CA ILE A 28 -2.19 7.34 -4.08
C ILE A 28 -2.08 8.86 -4.20
N LEU A 29 -0.86 9.39 -4.15
CA LEU A 29 -0.59 10.84 -4.09
C LEU A 29 -1.09 11.59 -5.33
N HIS A 30 -0.97 10.98 -6.51
CA HIS A 30 -1.32 11.59 -7.78
C HIS A 30 -2.68 11.13 -8.34
N CYS A 31 -3.48 10.38 -7.57
CA CYS A 31 -4.72 9.80 -8.09
C CYS A 31 -5.71 10.85 -8.62
N ASP A 32 -5.97 11.88 -7.82
CA ASP A 32 -6.89 12.96 -8.20
C ASP A 32 -6.31 13.87 -9.31
N GLU A 33 -4.99 14.07 -9.32
CA GLU A 33 -4.30 14.78 -10.39
C GLU A 33 -4.45 14.02 -11.71
N PHE A 34 -4.20 12.71 -11.71
CA PHE A 34 -4.37 11.84 -12.87
C PHE A 34 -5.81 11.86 -13.38
N ARG A 35 -6.80 11.80 -12.47
CA ARG A 35 -8.22 11.97 -12.82
C ARG A 35 -8.47 13.29 -13.53
N SER A 36 -7.84 14.38 -13.10
CA SER A 36 -8.07 15.72 -13.65
C SER A 36 -7.61 15.88 -15.10
N LEU A 37 -6.73 15.00 -15.59
CA LEU A 37 -6.25 15.01 -16.98
C LEU A 37 -7.33 14.56 -17.99
N PHE A 38 -8.42 13.94 -17.51
CA PHE A 38 -9.45 13.36 -18.37
C PHE A 38 -10.81 14.06 -18.23
N PRO A 39 -11.64 14.06 -19.29
CA PRO A 39 -13.03 14.51 -19.20
C PRO A 39 -13.84 13.79 -18.11
N SER A 40 -14.94 14.40 -17.67
CA SER A 40 -15.87 13.80 -16.69
C SER A 40 -16.43 12.44 -17.13
N SER A 41 -16.55 12.22 -18.45
CA SER A 41 -17.05 10.98 -19.05
C SER A 41 -16.07 9.80 -19.05
N THR A 42 -14.78 10.02 -18.74
CA THR A 42 -13.79 8.95 -18.65
C THR A 42 -13.87 8.29 -17.29
N LYS A 43 -13.97 6.95 -17.25
CA LYS A 43 -13.83 6.18 -16.02
C LYS A 43 -12.35 6.13 -15.64
N VAL A 44 -11.98 6.85 -14.60
CA VAL A 44 -10.61 6.83 -14.06
C VAL A 44 -10.66 6.27 -12.65
N LYS A 45 -9.77 5.33 -12.36
CA LYS A 45 -9.56 4.77 -11.03
C LYS A 45 -8.06 4.62 -10.77
N CYS A 46 -7.67 4.37 -9.52
CA CYS A 46 -6.28 4.14 -9.16
C CYS A 46 -6.11 2.86 -8.35
N LEU A 47 -5.01 2.15 -8.55
CA LEU A 47 -4.61 0.96 -7.78
C LEU A 47 -3.27 1.25 -7.12
N SER A 48 -3.23 1.14 -5.79
CA SER A 48 -1.98 1.16 -5.03
C SER A 48 -1.68 -0.25 -4.56
N ASP A 49 -0.58 -0.82 -5.05
CA ASP A 49 -0.03 -2.09 -4.56
C ASP A 49 1.17 -1.82 -3.66
N ALA A 50 1.16 -2.34 -2.43
CA ALA A 50 2.24 -2.17 -1.45
C ALA A 50 2.65 -0.69 -1.21
N GLY A 51 1.72 0.24 -1.45
CA GLY A 51 1.95 1.68 -1.35
C GLY A 51 1.39 2.32 -0.09
N LEU A 52 0.69 1.55 0.76
CA LEU A 52 0.14 2.01 2.04
C LEU A 52 1.22 1.96 3.12
N PHE A 53 2.27 2.77 2.94
CA PHE A 53 3.30 2.89 3.97
C PHE A 53 2.75 3.59 5.20
N MET A 54 3.16 3.12 6.37
CA MET A 54 2.72 3.65 7.68
C MET A 54 3.86 4.38 8.39
N ASP A 55 3.55 5.49 9.05
CA ASP A 55 4.45 6.14 10.01
C ASP A 55 4.34 5.38 11.34
N ALA A 56 5.04 4.25 11.41
CA ALA A 56 5.05 3.36 12.56
C ALA A 56 6.35 3.52 13.35
N THR A 57 6.25 3.24 14.64
CA THR A 57 7.42 3.13 15.52
C THR A 57 8.21 1.87 15.15
N ASP A 58 9.53 2.01 15.03
CA ASP A 58 10.44 0.90 14.78
C ASP A 58 10.77 0.12 16.07
N VAL A 59 11.48 -0.99 15.93
CA VAL A 59 11.82 -1.91 17.03
C VAL A 59 12.72 -1.31 18.10
N SER A 60 13.31 -0.14 17.84
CA SER A 60 14.09 0.63 18.83
C SER A 60 13.26 1.69 19.56
N GLY A 61 11.98 1.86 19.21
CA GLY A 61 11.13 2.94 19.70
C GLY A 61 11.26 4.24 18.90
N GLY A 62 12.03 4.22 17.79
CA GLY A 62 12.23 5.37 16.91
C GLY A 62 11.21 5.46 15.78
N HIS A 63 11.41 6.40 14.87
CA HIS A 63 10.61 6.56 13.64
C HIS A 63 11.53 6.55 12.41
N SER A 64 12.27 5.45 12.22
CA SER A 64 13.26 5.30 11.14
C SER A 64 12.71 5.72 9.77
N PHE A 65 11.49 5.31 9.45
CA PHE A 65 10.90 5.58 8.14
C PHE A 65 10.38 7.00 7.97
N ARG A 66 9.90 7.63 9.04
CA ARG A 66 9.58 9.05 9.04
C ARG A 66 10.81 9.89 8.73
N ASN A 67 11.96 9.54 9.30
CA ASN A 67 13.23 10.22 9.00
C ASN A 67 13.64 10.04 7.54
N PHE A 68 13.50 8.83 7.00
CA PHE A 68 13.72 8.57 5.57
C PHE A 68 12.81 9.43 4.68
N PHE A 69 11.50 9.44 4.94
CA PHE A 69 10.54 10.24 4.20
C PHE A 69 10.74 11.75 4.36
N ALA A 70 11.18 12.23 5.52
CA ALA A 70 11.55 13.64 5.69
C ALA A 70 12.69 14.04 4.76
N GLY A 71 13.68 13.16 4.60
CA GLY A 71 14.75 13.29 3.61
C GLY A 71 14.22 13.35 2.18
N VAL A 72 13.32 12.43 1.79
CA VAL A 72 12.70 12.42 0.46
C VAL A 72 11.94 13.72 0.19
N VAL A 73 11.08 14.14 1.11
CA VAL A 73 10.28 15.36 0.99
C VAL A 73 11.16 16.61 0.84
N THR A 74 12.27 16.66 1.58
CA THR A 74 13.22 17.78 1.53
C THR A 74 13.98 17.80 0.21
N VAL A 75 14.57 16.66 -0.20
CA VAL A 75 15.42 16.59 -1.40
C VAL A 75 14.61 16.79 -2.68
N GLN A 76 13.37 16.31 -2.71
CA GLN A 76 12.50 16.39 -3.89
C GLN A 76 11.59 17.64 -3.90
N ASP A 77 11.74 18.57 -2.94
CA ASP A 77 10.91 19.79 -2.78
C ASP A 77 9.39 19.49 -2.86
N LEU A 78 8.96 18.39 -2.24
CA LEU A 78 7.58 17.89 -2.39
C LEU A 78 6.54 18.75 -1.68
N VAL A 79 6.95 19.72 -0.87
CA VAL A 79 6.04 20.62 -0.13
C VAL A 79 5.01 21.27 -1.07
N LYS A 80 5.41 21.57 -2.31
CA LYS A 80 4.55 22.20 -3.32
C LYS A 80 3.62 21.21 -4.04
N THR A 81 3.98 19.93 -4.06
CA THR A 81 3.26 18.86 -4.76
C THR A 81 2.25 18.17 -3.86
N LEU A 82 2.51 18.13 -2.56
CA LEU A 82 1.64 17.47 -1.59
C LEU A 82 0.26 18.15 -1.48
N PRO A 83 -0.82 17.37 -1.18
CA PRO A 83 -2.16 17.93 -1.08
C PRO A 83 -2.27 19.04 -0.02
N ARG A 84 -2.69 20.24 -0.44
CA ARG A 84 -2.93 21.38 0.45
C ARG A 84 -3.92 21.08 1.58
N THR A 85 -4.87 20.19 1.32
CA THR A 85 -5.84 19.72 2.33
C THR A 85 -5.17 19.04 3.52
N CYS A 86 -4.00 18.43 3.32
CA CYS A 86 -3.19 17.84 4.37
C CYS A 86 -2.18 18.85 4.93
N THR A 87 -1.40 19.52 4.07
CA THR A 87 -0.27 20.38 4.52
C THR A 87 -0.72 21.64 5.27
N TYR A 88 -2.01 21.98 5.23
CA TYR A 88 -2.60 23.01 6.09
C TYR A 88 -2.72 22.58 7.56
N ARG A 89 -2.75 21.28 7.85
CA ARG A 89 -2.99 20.71 9.20
C ARG A 89 -1.78 19.98 9.76
N LEU A 90 -0.97 19.38 8.90
CA LEU A 90 0.15 18.52 9.26
C LEU A 90 1.42 18.97 8.53
N ASP A 91 2.58 18.57 9.05
CA ASP A 91 3.84 18.83 8.38
C ASP A 91 3.95 18.04 7.05
N PRO A 92 4.77 18.52 6.08
CA PRO A 92 4.91 17.87 4.78
C PRO A 92 5.31 16.39 4.84
N THR A 93 6.12 15.97 5.81
CA THR A 93 6.51 14.55 5.95
C THR A 93 5.30 13.71 6.33
N SER A 94 4.51 14.16 7.29
CA SER A 94 3.24 13.51 7.65
C SER A 94 2.28 13.43 6.45
N CYS A 95 2.27 14.44 5.58
CA CYS A 95 1.44 14.43 4.37
C CYS A 95 1.97 13.57 3.22
N PHE A 96 3.20 13.07 3.31
CA PHE A 96 3.71 12.07 2.37
C PHE A 96 3.26 10.65 2.75
N PHE A 97 2.80 10.46 3.98
CA PHE A 97 2.26 9.20 4.48
C PHE A 97 0.78 9.02 4.12
N PRO A 98 0.40 7.93 3.41
CA PRO A 98 -0.97 7.64 3.00
C PRO A 98 -2.03 7.75 4.10
N GLN A 99 -1.75 7.28 5.33
CA GLN A 99 -2.74 7.27 6.40
C GLN A 99 -3.34 8.66 6.72
N ASN A 100 -2.63 9.73 6.37
CA ASN A 100 -3.05 11.11 6.64
C ASN A 100 -3.86 11.75 5.51
N LEU A 101 -3.96 11.11 4.34
CA LEU A 101 -4.56 11.72 3.15
C LEU A 101 -5.52 10.83 2.37
N ILE A 102 -5.45 9.50 2.52
CA ILE A 102 -6.29 8.56 1.76
C ILE A 102 -7.80 8.83 1.92
N ALA A 103 -8.22 9.34 3.08
CA ALA A 103 -9.61 9.74 3.34
C ALA A 103 -10.09 10.95 2.53
N ASN A 104 -9.17 11.74 1.98
CA ASN A 104 -9.49 12.94 1.21
C ASN A 104 -9.42 12.72 -0.31
N ILE A 105 -9.00 11.53 -0.77
CA ILE A 105 -8.93 11.19 -2.20
C ILE A 105 -10.36 11.03 -2.72
N LYS A 106 -10.67 11.72 -3.82
CA LYS A 106 -12.02 11.73 -4.41
C LYS A 106 -12.20 10.66 -5.48
N THR A 107 -11.12 10.34 -6.18
CA THR A 107 -11.11 9.36 -7.25
C THR A 107 -11.14 7.95 -6.66
N PRO A 108 -11.93 7.00 -7.22
CA PRO A 108 -11.96 5.62 -6.71
C PRO A 108 -10.56 5.01 -6.65
N LEU A 109 -10.20 4.52 -5.47
CA LEU A 109 -8.88 3.97 -5.15
C LEU A 109 -9.02 2.54 -4.65
N PHE A 110 -8.20 1.63 -5.16
CA PHE A 110 -8.03 0.28 -4.62
C PHE A 110 -6.71 0.21 -3.87
N ILE A 111 -6.74 -0.23 -2.62
CA ILE A 111 -5.53 -0.52 -1.84
C ILE A 111 -5.34 -2.04 -1.80
N LEU A 112 -4.27 -2.48 -2.43
CA LEU A 112 -3.72 -3.82 -2.32
C LEU A 112 -2.48 -3.72 -1.43
N ASN A 113 -2.50 -4.34 -0.25
CA ASN A 113 -1.33 -4.29 0.64
C ASN A 113 -1.21 -5.59 1.43
N ALA A 114 -0.01 -6.09 1.62
CA ALA A 114 0.22 -7.11 2.62
C ALA A 114 0.13 -6.47 4.02
N ALA A 115 -0.53 -7.12 4.97
CA ALA A 115 -0.53 -6.69 6.36
C ALA A 115 0.88 -6.76 6.98
N TYR A 116 1.71 -7.68 6.48
CA TYR A 116 3.11 -7.87 6.86
C TYR A 116 4.01 -7.58 5.66
N ASP A 117 3.93 -6.35 5.15
CA ASP A 117 4.74 -5.93 4.01
C ASP A 117 6.24 -6.09 4.31
N THR A 118 6.92 -6.96 3.58
CA THR A 118 8.29 -7.34 3.91
C THR A 118 9.27 -6.20 3.70
N TRP A 119 9.00 -5.30 2.75
CA TRP A 119 9.85 -4.14 2.53
C TRP A 119 9.72 -3.17 3.70
N GLN A 120 8.49 -2.90 4.16
CA GLN A 120 8.30 -2.05 5.33
C GLN A 120 8.86 -2.68 6.61
N ILE A 121 8.81 -4.01 6.76
CA ILE A 121 9.50 -4.69 7.88
C ILE A 121 11.01 -4.43 7.83
N GLN A 122 11.64 -4.54 6.67
CA GLN A 122 13.09 -4.41 6.52
C GLN A 122 13.60 -2.97 6.60
N GLU A 123 12.89 -2.03 5.98
CA GLU A 123 13.37 -0.65 5.80
C GLU A 123 12.77 0.34 6.82
N SER A 124 11.67 -0.03 7.48
CA SER A 124 10.97 0.83 8.43
C SER A 124 10.96 0.25 9.84
N LEU A 125 10.37 -0.94 10.02
CA LEU A 125 10.11 -1.47 11.36
C LEU A 125 11.37 -2.02 12.03
N ALA A 126 12.19 -2.77 11.28
CA ALA A 126 13.41 -3.39 11.80
C ALA A 126 14.64 -3.18 10.89
N PRO A 127 14.98 -1.93 10.50
CA PRO A 127 16.20 -1.65 9.76
C PRO A 127 17.44 -1.96 10.59
N PRO A 128 18.61 -2.22 9.97
CA PRO A 128 19.83 -2.58 10.70
C PRO A 128 20.22 -1.56 11.78
N LEU A 129 19.93 -0.28 11.54
CA LEU A 129 20.21 0.81 12.49
C LEU A 129 19.30 0.76 13.74
N ALA A 130 18.07 0.25 13.62
CA ALA A 130 17.15 0.08 14.74
C ALA A 130 17.34 -1.27 15.47
N ASP A 131 18.08 -2.21 14.88
CA ASP A 131 18.38 -3.52 15.44
C ASP A 131 19.89 -3.78 15.55
N PRO A 132 20.63 -2.99 16.36
CA PRO A 132 22.09 -3.08 16.44
C PRO A 132 22.60 -4.43 16.98
N ASN A 133 21.76 -5.15 17.73
CA ASN A 133 22.08 -6.47 18.29
C ASN A 133 21.64 -7.63 17.38
N GLY A 134 20.97 -7.36 16.26
CA GLY A 134 20.59 -8.38 15.27
C GLY A 134 19.45 -9.30 15.70
N TYR A 135 18.60 -8.90 16.65
CA TYR A 135 17.47 -9.70 17.12
C TYR A 135 16.44 -9.95 16.01
N TRP A 136 16.25 -8.98 15.13
CA TRP A 136 15.31 -9.01 14.00
C TRP A 136 15.92 -9.50 12.70
N HIS A 137 17.26 -9.59 12.61
CA HIS A 137 17.98 -9.99 11.41
C HIS A 137 17.39 -11.24 10.73
N ASN A 138 17.18 -12.32 11.50
CA ASN A 138 16.61 -13.55 10.97
C ASN A 138 15.12 -13.44 10.62
N CYS A 139 14.34 -12.75 11.45
CA CYS A 139 12.89 -12.60 11.29
C CYS A 139 12.53 -11.79 10.04
N ARG A 140 13.18 -10.63 9.82
CA ARG A 140 12.91 -9.77 8.66
C ARG A 140 13.33 -10.39 7.33
N SER A 141 14.26 -11.36 7.35
CA SER A 141 14.67 -12.12 6.17
C SER A 141 13.83 -13.37 5.96
N ASN A 142 13.34 -14.00 7.03
CA ASN A 142 12.48 -15.17 6.96
C ASN A 142 11.46 -15.14 8.10
N TYR A 143 10.19 -14.95 7.76
CA TYR A 143 9.07 -14.90 8.70
C TYR A 143 8.97 -16.13 9.61
N GLN A 144 9.42 -17.30 9.14
CA GLN A 144 9.41 -18.54 9.92
C GLN A 144 10.41 -18.52 11.08
N LYS A 145 11.37 -17.58 11.06
CA LYS A 145 12.38 -17.39 12.11
C LYS A 145 11.98 -16.31 13.12
N CYS A 146 10.79 -15.73 13.00
CA CYS A 146 10.30 -14.77 13.97
C CYS A 146 9.91 -15.48 15.27
N SER A 147 10.30 -14.91 16.41
CA SER A 147 9.77 -15.31 17.71
C SER A 147 8.30 -14.89 17.85
N THR A 148 7.60 -15.45 18.84
CA THR A 148 6.23 -15.03 19.19
C THR A 148 6.16 -13.52 19.43
N SER A 149 7.09 -12.95 20.19
CA SER A 149 7.13 -11.50 20.47
C SER A 149 7.35 -10.64 19.22
N GLN A 150 8.11 -11.13 18.23
CA GLN A 150 8.29 -10.44 16.96
C GLN A 150 7.02 -10.48 16.12
N ILE A 151 6.33 -11.63 16.10
CA ILE A 151 5.02 -11.73 15.47
C ILE A 151 4.02 -10.80 16.15
N ASP A 152 3.97 -10.75 17.49
CA ASP A 152 3.07 -9.86 18.23
C ASP A 152 3.28 -8.39 17.86
N PHE A 153 4.53 -7.94 17.77
CA PHE A 153 4.85 -6.60 17.27
C PHE A 153 4.32 -6.36 15.84
N LEU A 154 4.48 -7.34 14.94
CA LEU A 154 3.93 -7.25 13.59
C LEU A 154 2.39 -7.28 13.57
N GLN A 155 1.73 -7.89 14.55
CA GLN A 155 0.27 -7.84 14.70
C GLN A 155 -0.22 -6.46 15.14
N GLU A 156 0.52 -5.78 16.01
CA GLU A 156 0.23 -4.39 16.39
C GLU A 156 0.38 -3.45 15.19
N PHE A 157 1.40 -3.66 14.37
CA PHE A 157 1.57 -2.97 13.09
C PHE A 157 0.37 -3.19 12.16
N ARG A 158 -0.04 -4.46 11.95
CA ARG A 158 -1.25 -4.79 11.17
C ARG A 158 -2.47 -4.05 11.71
N THR A 159 -2.67 -4.04 13.03
CA THR A 159 -3.80 -3.35 13.67
C THR A 159 -3.79 -1.85 13.35
N SER A 160 -2.62 -1.22 13.42
CA SER A 160 -2.43 0.19 13.05
C SER A 160 -2.77 0.46 11.59
N MET A 161 -2.36 -0.43 10.68
CA MET A 161 -2.71 -0.34 9.25
C MET A 161 -4.23 -0.46 9.03
N LEU A 162 -4.89 -1.40 9.70
CA LEU A 162 -6.34 -1.59 9.58
C LEU A 162 -7.12 -0.38 10.10
N ASN A 163 -6.68 0.22 11.21
CA ASN A 163 -7.27 1.45 11.75
C ASN A 163 -7.15 2.61 10.76
N ALA A 164 -6.01 2.73 10.06
CA ALA A 164 -5.79 3.79 9.07
C ALA A 164 -6.72 3.69 7.87
N VAL A 165 -7.09 2.48 7.45
CA VAL A 165 -8.02 2.28 6.33
C VAL A 165 -9.48 2.21 6.76
N GLU A 166 -9.80 2.16 8.05
CA GLU A 166 -11.17 2.06 8.55
C GLU A 166 -12.05 3.23 8.07
N GLY A 167 -11.51 4.46 8.10
CA GLY A 167 -12.23 5.65 7.66
C GLY A 167 -12.58 5.66 6.17
N ILE A 168 -11.75 5.05 5.32
CA ILE A 168 -12.04 4.88 3.89
C ILE A 168 -12.76 3.60 3.58
N ALA A 169 -12.74 2.64 4.51
CA ALA A 169 -13.39 1.36 4.32
C ALA A 169 -14.84 1.64 3.97
N ALA A 170 -15.60 2.41 4.76
CA ALA A 170 -17.03 2.67 4.54
C ALA A 170 -17.44 3.15 3.13
N SER A 171 -16.52 3.74 2.34
CA SER A 171 -16.77 4.12 0.94
C SER A 171 -17.10 2.91 0.07
N LYS A 172 -18.08 3.05 -0.84
CA LYS A 172 -18.36 2.05 -1.89
C LYS A 172 -17.42 2.18 -3.10
N GLN A 173 -16.70 3.30 -3.20
CA GLN A 173 -15.78 3.59 -4.30
C GLN A 173 -14.37 3.05 -4.03
N THR A 174 -14.05 2.79 -2.77
CA THR A 174 -12.74 2.29 -2.35
C THR A 174 -12.75 0.77 -2.34
N GLY A 175 -11.78 0.16 -3.03
CA GLY A 175 -11.52 -1.27 -2.94
C GLY A 175 -10.39 -1.56 -1.94
N LEU A 176 -10.47 -2.68 -1.23
CA LEU A 176 -9.47 -3.09 -0.25
C LEU A 176 -9.17 -4.58 -0.41
N PHE A 177 -7.89 -4.92 -0.52
CA PHE A 177 -7.39 -6.28 -0.42
C PHE A 177 -6.15 -6.28 0.48
N ILE A 178 -6.35 -6.66 1.74
CA ILE A 178 -5.31 -6.73 2.77
C ILE A 178 -5.21 -8.18 3.24
N ASN A 179 -4.23 -8.91 2.72
CA ASN A 179 -3.96 -10.29 3.13
C ASN A 179 -2.91 -10.35 4.24
N SER A 180 -2.82 -11.49 4.90
CA SER A 180 -1.87 -11.73 5.98
C SER A 180 -0.61 -12.47 5.52
N CYS A 181 -0.22 -12.23 4.26
CA CYS A 181 1.02 -12.72 3.68
C CYS A 181 2.21 -11.83 4.05
N PHE A 182 3.40 -12.43 4.06
CA PHE A 182 4.68 -11.73 4.05
C PHE A 182 5.08 -11.50 2.59
N ALA A 183 4.60 -10.40 2.00
CA ALA A 183 4.76 -10.12 0.58
C ALA A 183 5.03 -8.63 0.31
N HIS A 184 5.40 -8.32 -0.93
CA HIS A 184 5.55 -6.97 -1.47
C HIS A 184 5.32 -7.04 -2.99
N CYS A 185 4.67 -6.05 -3.59
CA CYS A 185 4.31 -6.04 -5.03
C CYS A 185 3.50 -7.22 -5.54
N GLN A 186 2.30 -7.41 -5.00
CA GLN A 186 1.49 -8.61 -5.27
C GLN A 186 0.85 -8.61 -6.66
N SER A 187 0.69 -7.45 -7.29
CA SER A 187 0.14 -7.29 -8.64
C SER A 187 1.18 -7.43 -9.76
N GLU A 188 2.47 -7.33 -9.43
CA GLU A 188 3.55 -7.39 -10.42
C GLU A 188 4.09 -8.81 -10.64
N ARG A 189 3.66 -9.77 -9.83
CA ARG A 189 4.03 -11.18 -9.98
C ARG A 189 2.82 -12.03 -10.28
N GLN A 190 2.92 -12.86 -11.34
CA GLN A 190 1.81 -13.71 -11.76
C GLN A 190 1.39 -14.70 -10.67
N ASP A 191 2.34 -15.22 -9.89
CA ASP A 191 2.09 -16.20 -8.84
C ASP A 191 1.29 -15.62 -7.66
N THR A 192 1.37 -14.31 -7.40
CA THR A 192 0.54 -13.64 -6.39
C THR A 192 -0.70 -12.97 -6.98
N TRP A 193 -0.68 -12.64 -8.27
CA TRP A 193 -1.76 -11.91 -8.93
C TRP A 193 -2.92 -12.81 -9.38
N PHE A 194 -2.63 -13.84 -10.20
CA PHE A 194 -3.67 -14.62 -10.90
C PHE A 194 -3.24 -16.04 -11.31
N ALA A 195 -2.27 -16.66 -10.64
CA ALA A 195 -1.99 -18.09 -10.80
C ALA A 195 -3.09 -18.96 -10.15
N ASP A 196 -3.17 -20.24 -10.54
CA ASP A 196 -4.15 -21.19 -10.02
C ASP A 196 -4.06 -21.38 -8.49
N ASP A 197 -2.86 -21.24 -7.94
CA ASP A 197 -2.53 -21.30 -6.51
C ASP A 197 -2.25 -19.93 -5.88
N SER A 198 -2.61 -18.82 -6.56
CA SER A 198 -2.37 -17.48 -6.02
C SER A 198 -3.10 -17.24 -4.69
N PRO A 199 -2.59 -16.33 -3.84
CA PRO A 199 -3.21 -16.04 -2.55
C PRO A 199 -4.67 -15.59 -2.68
N VAL A 200 -5.51 -16.09 -1.78
CA VAL A 200 -6.96 -15.84 -1.78
C VAL A 200 -7.48 -15.43 -0.42
N ILE A 201 -8.37 -14.43 -0.40
CA ILE A 201 -9.20 -14.13 0.77
C ILE A 201 -10.63 -14.53 0.42
N ARG A 202 -11.24 -15.42 1.20
CA ARG A 202 -12.60 -15.94 0.96
C ARG A 202 -12.78 -16.46 -0.48
N SER A 203 -11.79 -17.22 -0.96
CA SER A 203 -11.72 -17.77 -2.33
C SER A 203 -11.66 -16.72 -3.45
N LYS A 204 -11.32 -15.47 -3.15
CA LYS A 204 -11.11 -14.42 -4.15
C LYS A 204 -9.62 -14.11 -4.27
N THR A 205 -9.06 -14.33 -5.46
CA THR A 205 -7.69 -13.91 -5.82
C THR A 205 -7.60 -12.39 -5.93
N VAL A 206 -6.39 -11.84 -5.83
CA VAL A 206 -6.13 -10.41 -6.02
C VAL A 206 -6.68 -9.88 -7.35
N ALA A 207 -6.36 -10.52 -8.48
CA ALA A 207 -6.77 -10.04 -9.80
C ALA A 207 -8.30 -9.98 -9.98
N LEU A 208 -9.02 -10.99 -9.48
CA LEU A 208 -10.48 -11.00 -9.52
C LEU A 208 -11.08 -9.90 -8.64
N ALA A 209 -10.54 -9.66 -7.45
CA ALA A 209 -11.00 -8.58 -6.57
C ALA A 209 -10.80 -7.21 -7.23
N VAL A 210 -9.61 -6.94 -7.78
CA VAL A 210 -9.33 -5.68 -8.50
C VAL A 210 -10.20 -5.56 -9.74
N GLY A 211 -10.38 -6.62 -10.52
CA GLY A 211 -11.22 -6.62 -11.70
C GLY A 211 -12.69 -6.33 -11.36
N ASP A 212 -13.24 -7.01 -10.36
CA ASP A 212 -14.62 -6.81 -9.93
C ASP A 212 -14.85 -5.39 -9.44
N TRP A 213 -13.93 -4.83 -8.67
CA TRP A 213 -13.97 -3.42 -8.27
C TRP A 213 -13.83 -2.48 -9.46
N TYR A 214 -12.88 -2.71 -10.38
CA TYR A 214 -12.60 -1.81 -11.49
C TYR A 214 -13.81 -1.65 -12.41
N PHE A 215 -14.47 -2.76 -12.70
CA PHE A 215 -15.66 -2.81 -13.56
C PHE A 215 -16.98 -2.60 -12.82
N ASP A 216 -16.95 -2.26 -11.52
CA ASP A 216 -18.13 -2.02 -10.68
C ASP A 216 -19.05 -3.26 -10.56
N ARG A 217 -18.48 -4.47 -10.64
CA ARG A 217 -19.19 -5.74 -10.46
C ARG A 217 -19.40 -6.08 -8.98
N ALA A 218 -18.48 -5.67 -8.12
CA ALA A 218 -18.58 -5.83 -6.67
C ALA A 218 -17.87 -4.67 -5.95
N SER A 219 -18.36 -4.33 -4.76
CA SER A 219 -17.75 -3.34 -3.86
C SER A 219 -17.22 -4.00 -2.58
N GLU A 220 -16.76 -5.24 -2.69
CA GLU A 220 -16.34 -6.04 -1.55
C GLU A 220 -14.94 -5.68 -1.07
N ARG A 221 -14.73 -5.84 0.24
CA ARG A 221 -13.48 -5.60 0.94
C ARG A 221 -12.97 -6.92 1.44
N TYR A 222 -11.73 -7.21 1.13
CA TYR A 222 -11.06 -8.43 1.50
C TYR A 222 -10.00 -8.07 2.53
N ILE A 223 -10.32 -8.28 3.80
CA ILE A 223 -9.37 -8.14 4.91
C ILE A 223 -9.28 -9.52 5.55
N ASP A 224 -8.07 -10.03 5.59
CA ASP A 224 -7.76 -11.36 6.07
C ASP A 224 -7.63 -11.42 7.59
N CYS A 225 -7.63 -12.62 8.17
CA CYS A 225 -7.34 -12.83 9.58
C CYS A 225 -5.84 -12.64 9.89
N PRO A 226 -5.45 -12.40 11.15
CA PRO A 226 -4.03 -12.34 11.52
C PRO A 226 -3.24 -13.61 11.16
N TYR A 227 -1.97 -13.47 10.77
CA TYR A 227 -1.03 -14.61 10.61
C TYR A 227 -1.06 -15.50 11.86
N PRO A 228 -1.03 -16.85 11.73
CA PRO A 228 -0.70 -17.63 10.52
C PRO A 228 -1.92 -18.24 9.80
N CYS A 229 -3.06 -17.55 9.74
CA CYS A 229 -4.29 -18.19 9.28
C CYS A 229 -4.36 -18.47 7.75
N ASP A 230 -3.66 -17.70 6.91
CA ASP A 230 -3.75 -17.82 5.46
C ASP A 230 -2.67 -18.77 4.90
N GLY A 231 -3.11 -19.98 4.57
CA GLY A 231 -2.28 -21.02 3.96
C GLY A 231 -2.05 -20.86 2.44
N SER A 232 -2.69 -19.89 1.79
CA SER A 232 -2.53 -19.61 0.35
C SER A 232 -1.37 -18.65 0.05
N CYS A 233 -0.76 -18.07 1.08
CA CYS A 233 0.27 -17.06 0.91
C CYS A 233 1.58 -17.58 0.29
N HIS A 234 2.02 -16.89 -0.77
CA HIS A 234 3.37 -17.03 -1.32
C HIS A 234 4.33 -16.08 -0.60
N ASN A 235 4.75 -16.46 0.61
CA ASN A 235 5.59 -15.63 1.47
C ASN A 235 7.01 -15.46 0.92
N LEU A 236 7.52 -14.23 0.97
CA LEU A 236 8.90 -13.90 0.61
C LEU A 236 9.88 -14.36 1.70
N VAL A 237 10.97 -14.99 1.26
CA VAL A 237 12.12 -15.37 2.09
C VAL A 237 13.39 -14.90 1.39
N PHE A 238 14.14 -14.04 2.07
CA PHE A 238 15.38 -13.45 1.57
C PHE A 238 16.58 -14.29 2.04
N ARG A 239 17.52 -14.52 1.14
CA ARG A 239 18.74 -15.29 1.40
C ARG A 239 19.90 -14.39 1.81
#